data_AF-A0A0F8Z8L6-F1
#
_entry.id   AF-A0A0F8Z8L6-F1
#
_cell.length_a   1.000
_cell.length_b   1.000
_cell.length_c   1.000
_cell.angle_alpha   90.00
_cell.angle_beta   90.00
_cell.angle_gamma   90.00
#
_symmetry.space_group_name_H-M   'P 1'
#
loop_
_entity.id
_entity.type
_entity.pdbx_description
1 polymer ?
#
loop_
_entity_poly.entity_id
_entity_poly.type
_entity_poly.pdbx_seq_one_letter_code
_entity_poly.pdbx_strand_id
1 'polypeptide(L)'
;ISADDVSQLRSVDLVRVVNHAVDAFPDKAFYCFRWILRARPDLQDEMDEYLDEISPLIREDEGKIFKDAKHWVKHYKLRSKHALKMANLLEQFDGDPLGAMLQSKDDVPRYALVLADASEPGRYRASYYSTNGLQSHDPFDTPLQAFEAAVKQGCDMKAEKSMDEVASTKEWRKGMQWAVLIQAGDDPFKFDWPSWEAGSA
;
A
#
# COMPACT_ATOMS: atom_id res chain seq x y z
N ILE A 1 -16.72 -19.69 -34.62
CA ILE A 1 -15.84 -20.05 -33.49
C ILE A 1 -16.49 -19.40 -32.27
N SER A 2 -17.34 -20.13 -31.54
CA SER A 2 -17.99 -19.60 -30.34
C SER A 2 -16.93 -19.47 -29.24
N ALA A 3 -16.85 -18.28 -28.65
CA ALA A 3 -16.04 -18.05 -27.46
C ALA A 3 -16.88 -18.50 -26.26
N ASP A 4 -17.00 -19.81 -26.06
CA ASP A 4 -17.79 -20.36 -24.95
C ASP A 4 -16.99 -20.41 -23.63
N ASP A 5 -15.71 -20.02 -23.64
CA ASP A 5 -14.87 -19.90 -22.45
C ASP A 5 -14.15 -18.54 -22.42
N VAL A 6 -14.34 -17.81 -21.32
CA VAL A 6 -13.67 -16.53 -21.06
C VAL A 6 -12.16 -16.66 -20.91
N SER A 7 -11.64 -17.85 -20.60
CA SER A 7 -10.20 -18.10 -20.64
C SER A 7 -9.61 -17.83 -22.03
N GLN A 8 -10.40 -17.99 -23.10
CA GLN A 8 -10.01 -17.79 -24.49
C GLN A 8 -10.38 -16.41 -25.04
N LEU A 9 -10.89 -15.50 -24.21
CA LEU A 9 -11.34 -14.19 -24.65
C LEU A 9 -10.17 -13.34 -25.18
N ARG A 10 -10.24 -12.89 -26.42
CA ARG A 10 -9.21 -12.01 -26.98
C ARG A 10 -9.52 -10.56 -26.59
N SER A 11 -8.49 -9.72 -26.44
CA SER A 11 -8.66 -8.29 -26.14
C SER A 11 -9.58 -7.59 -27.15
N VAL A 12 -9.41 -7.89 -28.44
CA VAL A 12 -10.26 -7.37 -29.53
C VAL A 12 -11.75 -7.74 -29.42
N ASP A 13 -12.09 -8.80 -28.67
CA ASP A 13 -13.46 -9.25 -28.45
C ASP A 13 -14.05 -8.72 -27.14
N LEU A 14 -13.24 -8.14 -26.25
CA LEU A 14 -13.61 -7.73 -24.91
C LEU A 14 -14.78 -6.73 -24.92
N VAL A 15 -14.65 -5.65 -25.68
CA VAL A 15 -15.66 -4.59 -25.78
C VAL A 15 -17.01 -5.16 -26.22
N ARG A 16 -17.00 -6.06 -27.22
CA ARG A 16 -18.22 -6.70 -27.71
C ARG A 16 -18.89 -7.57 -26.64
N VAL A 17 -18.11 -8.38 -25.92
CA VAL A 17 -18.63 -9.25 -24.85
C VAL A 17 -19.17 -8.43 -23.69
N VAL A 18 -18.48 -7.35 -23.34
CA VAL A 18 -18.87 -6.43 -22.28
C VAL A 18 -20.16 -5.69 -22.64
N ASN A 19 -20.26 -5.10 -23.83
CA ASN A 19 -21.49 -4.47 -24.31
C ASN A 19 -22.67 -5.44 -24.30
N HIS A 20 -22.46 -6.67 -24.78
CA HIS A 20 -23.50 -7.69 -24.75
C HIS A 20 -23.93 -8.05 -23.31
N ALA A 21 -22.99 -8.12 -22.37
CA ALA A 21 -23.31 -8.37 -20.96
C ALA A 21 -24.08 -7.21 -20.32
N VAL A 22 -23.77 -5.96 -20.69
CA VAL A 22 -24.52 -4.76 -20.27
C VAL A 22 -25.95 -4.81 -20.82
N ASP A 23 -26.12 -5.13 -22.10
CA ASP A 23 -27.45 -5.18 -22.72
C ASP A 23 -28.31 -6.34 -22.19
N ALA A 24 -27.72 -7.53 -22.07
CA ALA A 24 -28.44 -8.76 -21.71
C ALA A 24 -28.68 -8.88 -20.20
N PHE A 25 -27.71 -8.47 -19.39
CA PHE A 25 -27.75 -8.61 -17.94
C PHE A 25 -27.35 -7.31 -17.26
N PRO A 26 -28.12 -6.24 -17.46
CA PRO A 26 -27.75 -4.91 -17.01
C PRO A 26 -27.37 -4.96 -15.51
N ASP A 27 -28.22 -5.48 -14.62
CA ASP A 27 -27.97 -5.59 -13.17
C ASP A 27 -26.81 -6.50 -12.72
N LYS A 28 -26.23 -7.27 -13.65
CA LYS A 28 -25.12 -8.20 -13.41
C LYS A 28 -23.87 -7.89 -14.23
N ALA A 29 -23.90 -6.88 -15.10
CA ALA A 29 -22.79 -6.52 -15.96
C ALA A 29 -21.48 -6.38 -15.17
N PHE A 30 -21.57 -5.79 -13.98
CA PHE A 30 -20.43 -5.62 -13.10
C PHE A 30 -19.83 -6.94 -12.56
N TYR A 31 -20.67 -7.92 -12.23
CA TYR A 31 -20.21 -9.26 -11.86
C TYR A 31 -19.55 -9.96 -13.05
N CYS A 32 -20.05 -9.75 -14.26
CA CYS A 32 -19.44 -10.27 -15.49
C CYS A 32 -18.04 -9.68 -15.70
N PHE A 33 -17.84 -8.37 -15.50
CA PHE A 33 -16.51 -7.74 -15.66
C PHE A 33 -15.51 -8.31 -14.66
N ARG A 34 -15.91 -8.40 -13.38
CA ARG A 34 -15.07 -8.98 -12.33
C ARG A 34 -14.73 -10.44 -12.61
N TRP A 35 -15.68 -11.20 -13.14
CA TRP A 35 -15.46 -12.59 -13.51
C TRP A 35 -14.47 -12.71 -14.68
N ILE A 36 -14.59 -11.86 -15.71
CA ILE A 36 -13.65 -11.77 -16.83
C ILE A 36 -12.24 -11.46 -16.32
N LEU A 37 -12.07 -10.39 -15.54
CA LEU A 37 -10.76 -9.97 -15.04
C LEU A 37 -10.13 -10.98 -14.07
N ARG A 38 -10.94 -11.77 -13.36
CA ARG A 38 -10.43 -12.86 -12.52
C ARG A 38 -9.88 -14.02 -13.36
N ALA A 39 -10.51 -14.30 -14.49
CA ALA A 39 -10.07 -15.35 -15.41
C ALA A 39 -8.94 -14.88 -16.35
N ARG A 40 -8.92 -13.59 -16.69
CA ARG A 40 -8.01 -12.94 -17.64
C ARG A 40 -7.52 -11.59 -17.09
N PRO A 41 -6.60 -11.62 -16.12
CA PRO A 41 -6.05 -10.40 -15.53
C PRO A 41 -5.19 -9.59 -16.51
N ASP A 42 -4.75 -10.20 -17.61
CA ASP A 42 -4.03 -9.55 -18.71
C ASP A 42 -4.91 -8.58 -19.53
N LEU A 43 -6.24 -8.72 -19.47
CA LEU A 43 -7.19 -7.83 -20.16
C LEU A 43 -7.56 -6.59 -19.32
N GLN A 44 -6.81 -6.32 -18.26
CA GLN A 44 -7.13 -5.26 -17.31
C GLN A 44 -7.05 -3.88 -17.97
N ASP A 45 -5.98 -3.60 -18.71
CA ASP A 45 -5.75 -2.29 -19.31
C ASP A 45 -6.84 -1.95 -20.35
N GLU A 46 -7.24 -2.92 -21.20
CA GLU A 46 -8.31 -2.70 -22.16
C GLU A 46 -9.69 -2.55 -21.51
N MET A 47 -9.94 -3.26 -20.40
CA MET A 47 -11.18 -3.09 -19.63
C MET A 47 -11.25 -1.69 -19.02
N ASP A 48 -10.12 -1.18 -18.54
CA ASP A 48 -10.02 0.16 -17.95
C ASP A 48 -10.26 1.25 -18.98
N GLU A 49 -9.63 1.13 -20.15
CA GLU A 49 -9.82 2.07 -21.25
C GLU A 49 -11.28 2.13 -21.69
N TYR A 50 -11.92 0.97 -21.86
CA TYR A 50 -13.34 0.90 -22.18
C TYR A 50 -14.22 1.56 -21.11
N LEU A 51 -14.00 1.26 -19.83
CA LEU A 51 -14.81 1.81 -18.73
C LEU A 51 -14.60 3.33 -18.57
N ASP A 52 -13.42 3.84 -18.88
CA ASP A 52 -13.15 5.27 -18.93
C ASP A 52 -13.81 5.97 -20.12
N GLU A 53 -13.93 5.31 -21.27
CA GLU A 53 -14.66 5.82 -22.43
C GLU A 53 -16.17 5.90 -22.18
N ILE A 54 -16.75 4.87 -21.56
CA ILE A 54 -18.20 4.84 -21.34
C ILE A 54 -18.64 5.61 -20.10
N SER A 55 -17.79 5.77 -19.07
CA SER A 55 -18.15 6.45 -17.82
C SER A 55 -18.76 7.86 -18.00
N PRO A 56 -18.30 8.72 -18.94
CA PRO A 56 -18.88 10.05 -19.17
C PRO A 56 -20.22 10.03 -19.91
N LEU A 57 -20.54 8.95 -20.63
CA LEU A 57 -21.72 8.83 -21.49
C LEU A 57 -22.97 8.39 -20.72
N ILE A 58 -22.82 7.96 -19.46
CA ILE A 58 -23.90 7.36 -18.68
C ILE A 58 -24.61 8.42 -17.83
N ARG A 59 -25.94 8.47 -17.90
CA ARG A 59 -26.79 9.47 -17.20
C ARG A 59 -27.08 9.05 -15.76
N GLU A 60 -27.28 10.03 -14.88
CA GLU A 60 -27.44 9.82 -13.43
C GLU A 60 -28.75 9.10 -13.01
N ASP A 61 -29.72 8.95 -13.92
CA ASP A 61 -31.04 8.37 -13.66
C ASP A 61 -31.15 6.86 -14.02
N GLU A 62 -30.08 6.23 -14.53
CA GLU A 62 -30.09 4.87 -15.08
C GLU A 62 -29.77 3.73 -14.07
N GLY A 63 -30.42 3.74 -12.89
CA GLY A 63 -30.55 2.54 -12.04
C GLY A 63 -29.30 2.03 -11.29
N LYS A 64 -29.33 0.76 -10.84
CA LYS A 64 -28.33 0.13 -9.94
C LYS A 64 -26.94 -0.02 -10.57
N ILE A 65 -26.92 -0.21 -11.88
CA ILE A 65 -25.73 -0.46 -12.71
C ILE A 65 -24.84 0.78 -12.75
N PHE A 66 -25.47 1.94 -12.80
CA PHE A 66 -24.81 3.23 -12.74
C PHE A 66 -24.05 3.43 -11.42
N LYS A 67 -24.67 3.06 -10.29
CA LYS A 67 -24.02 3.12 -8.98
C LYS A 67 -22.82 2.18 -8.92
N ASP A 68 -22.95 0.96 -9.44
CA ASP A 68 -21.89 -0.04 -9.43
C ASP A 68 -20.73 0.34 -10.37
N ALA A 69 -21.02 0.88 -11.57
CA ALA A 69 -20.01 1.37 -12.51
C ALA A 69 -19.26 2.62 -11.99
N LYS A 70 -19.97 3.61 -11.44
CA LYS A 70 -19.36 4.81 -10.83
C LYS A 70 -18.52 4.44 -9.60
N HIS A 71 -18.99 3.51 -8.79
CA HIS A 71 -18.23 2.96 -7.66
C HIS A 71 -16.98 2.24 -8.16
N TRP A 72 -17.09 1.43 -9.21
CA TRP A 72 -15.94 0.75 -9.79
C TRP A 72 -14.92 1.70 -10.38
N VAL A 73 -15.30 2.65 -11.23
CA VAL A 73 -14.38 3.65 -11.80
C VAL A 73 -13.68 4.42 -10.67
N LYS A 74 -14.39 4.79 -9.60
CA LYS A 74 -13.79 5.46 -8.44
C LYS A 74 -12.79 4.55 -7.70
N HIS A 75 -13.20 3.33 -7.33
CA HIS A 75 -12.37 2.40 -6.57
C HIS A 75 -11.21 1.81 -7.38
N TYR A 76 -11.42 1.63 -8.68
CA TYR A 76 -10.44 1.15 -9.63
C TYR A 76 -9.41 2.23 -9.97
N LYS A 77 -9.83 3.47 -10.28
CA LYS A 77 -8.90 4.61 -10.43
C LYS A 77 -8.07 4.85 -9.18
N LEU A 78 -8.62 4.60 -7.99
CA LEU A 78 -7.85 4.65 -6.75
C LEU A 78 -6.82 3.51 -6.67
N ARG A 79 -7.19 2.29 -7.09
CA ARG A 79 -6.30 1.13 -7.12
C ARG A 79 -5.19 1.28 -8.16
N SER A 80 -5.49 1.78 -9.36
CA SER A 80 -4.50 2.05 -10.41
C SER A 80 -3.56 3.19 -10.01
N LYS A 81 -4.05 4.27 -9.40
CA LYS A 81 -3.20 5.33 -8.82
C LYS A 81 -2.30 4.80 -7.71
N HIS A 82 -2.81 3.95 -6.83
CA HIS A 82 -2.02 3.33 -5.77
C HIS A 82 -0.93 2.41 -6.36
N ALA A 83 -1.29 1.56 -7.34
CA ALA A 83 -0.34 0.69 -8.02
C ALA A 83 0.75 1.48 -8.76
N LEU A 84 0.37 2.52 -9.52
CA LEU A 84 1.31 3.39 -10.22
C LEU A 84 2.23 4.14 -9.25
N LYS A 85 1.67 4.70 -8.17
CA LYS A 85 2.47 5.35 -7.12
C LYS A 85 3.47 4.37 -6.50
N MET A 86 3.04 3.15 -6.25
CA MET A 86 3.88 2.12 -5.65
C MET A 86 4.99 1.67 -6.60
N ALA A 87 4.68 1.50 -7.90
CA ALA A 87 5.67 1.22 -8.93
C ALA A 87 6.71 2.35 -9.02
N ASN A 88 6.26 3.60 -9.13
CA ASN A 88 7.15 4.78 -9.18
C ASN A 88 8.00 4.94 -7.92
N LEU A 89 7.49 4.53 -6.75
CA LEU A 89 8.23 4.56 -5.51
C LEU A 89 9.26 3.44 -5.45
N LEU A 90 8.89 2.23 -5.90
CA LEU A 90 9.77 1.07 -5.96
C LEU A 90 10.93 1.27 -6.95
N GLU A 91 10.69 1.96 -8.06
CA GLU A 91 11.75 2.36 -9.01
C GLU A 91 12.82 3.24 -8.36
N GLN A 92 12.51 4.02 -7.32
CA GLN A 92 13.50 4.81 -6.58
C GLN A 92 14.45 3.95 -5.72
N PHE A 93 14.18 2.65 -5.66
CA PHE A 93 14.98 1.61 -5.03
C PHE A 93 15.41 0.54 -6.06
N ASP A 94 15.56 0.92 -7.33
CA ASP A 94 16.01 0.04 -8.42
C ASP A 94 15.14 -1.22 -8.62
N GLY A 95 13.87 -1.16 -8.22
CA GLY A 95 12.95 -2.29 -8.31
C GLY A 95 13.03 -3.28 -7.13
N ASP A 96 13.98 -3.12 -6.21
CA ASP A 96 14.15 -3.97 -5.04
C ASP A 96 13.69 -3.25 -3.76
N PRO A 97 12.62 -3.73 -3.10
CA PRO A 97 12.16 -3.10 -1.86
C PRO A 97 13.04 -3.44 -0.64
N LEU A 98 13.98 -4.39 -0.74
CA LEU A 98 14.83 -4.75 0.39
C LEU A 98 15.80 -3.62 0.75
N GLY A 99 15.82 -3.20 2.02
CA GLY A 99 16.59 -2.05 2.47
C GLY A 99 15.91 -0.71 2.16
N ALA A 100 14.72 -0.71 1.54
CA ALA A 100 13.98 0.50 1.28
C ALA A 100 13.59 1.19 2.60
N MET A 101 13.94 2.47 2.70
CA MET A 101 13.55 3.34 3.79
C MET A 101 12.55 4.37 3.28
N LEU A 102 11.36 4.34 3.87
CA LEU A 102 10.23 5.19 3.54
C LEU A 102 9.94 6.16 4.68
N GLN A 103 9.37 7.31 4.35
CA GLN A 103 8.89 8.29 5.32
C GLN A 103 7.47 8.77 5.00
N SER A 104 6.73 9.19 6.02
CA SER A 104 5.43 9.85 5.88
C SER A 104 5.58 11.33 5.54
N LYS A 105 4.49 11.93 5.05
CA LYS A 105 4.38 13.38 4.75
C LYS A 105 3.93 14.22 5.95
N ASP A 106 3.86 13.62 7.12
CA ASP A 106 3.36 14.28 8.32
C ASP A 106 4.38 15.32 8.82
N ASP A 107 3.91 16.37 9.50
CA ASP A 107 4.79 17.40 10.11
C ASP A 107 5.84 16.77 11.05
N VAL A 108 5.45 15.68 11.73
CA VAL A 108 6.35 14.81 12.47
C VAL A 108 6.50 13.50 11.69
N PRO A 109 7.64 13.29 11.00
CA PRO A 109 7.78 12.16 10.09
C PRO A 109 7.79 10.83 10.84
N ARG A 110 7.03 9.89 10.29
CA ARG A 110 7.13 8.46 10.61
C ARG A 110 7.97 7.79 9.52
N TYR A 111 8.70 6.75 9.89
CA TYR A 111 9.56 6.02 8.97
C TYR A 111 9.18 4.54 8.93
N ALA A 112 9.40 3.91 7.80
CA ALA A 112 9.30 2.47 7.65
C ALA A 112 10.56 1.94 6.95
N LEU A 113 11.14 0.86 7.48
CA LEU A 113 12.32 0.21 6.90
C LEU A 113 11.98 -1.24 6.59
N VAL A 114 12.23 -1.65 5.34
CA VAL A 114 12.01 -3.03 4.88
C VAL A 114 13.30 -3.82 5.00
N LEU A 115 13.27 -4.91 5.76
CA LEU A 115 14.45 -5.76 6.02
C LEU A 115 14.08 -7.24 5.96
N ALA A 116 15.09 -8.11 5.86
CA ALA A 116 14.92 -9.50 6.24
C ALA A 116 14.54 -9.58 7.73
N ASP A 117 13.63 -10.50 8.06
CA ASP A 117 13.25 -10.73 9.44
C ASP A 117 14.37 -11.49 10.16
N ALA A 118 14.80 -10.97 11.31
CA ALA A 118 15.88 -11.55 12.10
C ALA A 118 15.42 -12.71 12.99
N SER A 119 14.13 -12.76 13.32
CA SER A 119 13.50 -13.77 14.18
C SER A 119 13.01 -14.96 13.37
N GLU A 120 12.58 -14.74 12.14
CA GLU A 120 12.01 -15.76 11.25
C GLU A 120 12.76 -15.84 9.92
N PRO A 121 13.79 -16.72 9.81
CA PRO A 121 14.57 -16.86 8.59
C PRO A 121 13.70 -17.16 7.35
N GLY A 122 13.94 -16.42 6.26
CA GLY A 122 13.17 -16.52 5.03
C GLY A 122 11.93 -15.63 4.96
N ARG A 123 11.61 -14.92 6.05
CA ARG A 123 10.60 -13.86 6.06
C ARG A 123 11.24 -12.47 6.03
N TYR A 124 10.39 -11.48 5.81
CA TYR A 124 10.75 -10.08 5.71
C TYR A 124 9.91 -9.28 6.68
N ARG A 125 10.37 -8.10 7.08
CA ARG A 125 9.63 -7.23 8.00
C ARG A 125 9.58 -5.81 7.51
N ALA A 126 8.47 -5.14 7.80
CA ALA A 126 8.41 -3.69 7.83
C ALA A 126 8.59 -3.26 9.29
N SER A 127 9.63 -2.49 9.59
CA SER A 127 9.84 -1.90 10.91
C SER A 127 9.46 -0.42 10.87
N TYR A 128 8.59 -0.01 11.78
CA TYR A 128 8.04 1.34 11.85
C TYR A 128 8.67 2.14 12.98
N TYR A 129 9.07 3.36 12.67
CA TYR A 129 9.76 4.25 13.58
C TYR A 129 9.12 5.63 13.59
N SER A 130 9.30 6.32 14.71
CA SER A 130 9.06 7.75 14.83
C SER A 130 10.37 8.48 15.07
N THR A 131 10.31 9.80 15.19
CA THR A 131 11.45 10.61 15.67
C THR A 131 11.99 10.16 17.03
N ASN A 132 11.20 9.43 17.82
CA ASN A 132 11.53 9.03 19.18
C ASN A 132 11.88 7.53 19.29
N GLY A 133 12.06 6.83 18.17
CA GLY A 133 12.45 5.41 18.18
C GLY A 133 11.44 4.46 17.54
N LEU A 134 11.68 3.17 17.77
CA LEU A 134 10.88 2.06 17.24
C LEU A 134 9.46 2.08 17.81
N GLN A 135 8.47 1.93 16.93
CA GLN A 135 7.05 1.84 17.31
C GLN A 135 6.54 0.41 17.21
N SER A 136 6.78 -0.25 16.08
CA SER A 136 6.31 -1.60 15.81
C SER A 136 7.10 -2.24 14.68
N HIS A 137 6.88 -3.52 14.46
CA HIS A 137 7.27 -4.20 13.24
C HIS A 137 6.24 -5.29 12.93
N ASP A 138 6.10 -5.61 11.65
CA ASP A 138 5.21 -6.67 11.18
C ASP A 138 5.98 -7.58 10.20
N PRO A 139 5.88 -8.92 10.35
CA PRO A 139 6.53 -9.87 9.44
C PRO A 139 5.63 -10.24 8.24
N PHE A 140 6.26 -10.49 7.11
CA PHE A 140 5.65 -10.75 5.80
C PHE A 140 6.44 -11.83 5.04
N ASP A 141 5.79 -12.43 4.05
CA ASP A 141 6.36 -13.56 3.32
C ASP A 141 7.25 -13.10 2.15
N THR A 142 7.07 -11.85 1.68
CA THR A 142 7.90 -11.27 0.62
C THR A 142 8.31 -9.83 0.95
N PRO A 143 9.44 -9.35 0.39
CA PRO A 143 9.88 -7.96 0.53
C PRO A 143 8.82 -6.97 0.02
N LEU A 144 8.16 -7.31 -1.08
CA LEU A 144 7.14 -6.47 -1.70
C LEU A 144 5.89 -6.33 -0.82
N GLN A 145 5.48 -7.39 -0.12
CA GLN A 145 4.38 -7.32 0.85
C GLN A 145 4.71 -6.38 2.02
N ALA A 146 5.94 -6.42 2.54
CA ALA A 146 6.38 -5.52 3.59
C ALA A 146 6.39 -4.05 3.12
N PHE A 147 6.88 -3.80 1.90
CA PHE A 147 6.86 -2.48 1.28
C PHE A 147 5.44 -1.96 1.05
N GLU A 148 4.56 -2.80 0.52
CA GLU A 148 3.14 -2.49 0.36
C GLU A 148 2.47 -2.11 1.67
N ALA A 149 2.76 -2.85 2.74
CA ALA A 149 2.23 -2.57 4.07
C ALA A 149 2.74 -1.23 4.60
N ALA A 150 4.02 -0.91 4.39
CA ALA A 150 4.59 0.38 4.75
C ALA A 150 3.91 1.55 4.05
N VAL A 151 3.69 1.46 2.74
CA VAL A 151 2.97 2.47 1.95
C VAL A 151 1.52 2.62 2.42
N LYS A 152 0.82 1.51 2.70
CA LYS A 152 -0.56 1.52 3.23
C LYS A 152 -0.66 2.19 4.61
N GLN A 153 0.39 2.14 5.42
CA GLN A 153 0.47 2.82 6.73
C GLN A 153 0.80 4.32 6.63
N GLY A 154 0.98 4.84 5.40
CA GLY A 154 1.22 6.26 5.12
C GLY A 154 2.69 6.64 4.99
N CYS A 155 3.63 5.68 5.01
CA CYS A 155 5.03 5.93 4.68
C CYS A 155 5.20 5.80 3.16
N ASP A 156 4.90 6.88 2.43
CA ASP A 156 4.62 6.85 0.99
C ASP A 156 5.61 7.66 0.13
N MET A 157 6.77 7.99 0.71
CA MET A 157 7.90 8.66 0.07
C MET A 157 9.21 7.99 0.45
N LYS A 158 10.24 8.13 -0.39
CA LYS A 158 11.61 7.78 -0.01
C LYS A 158 12.07 8.67 1.15
N ALA A 159 12.71 8.08 2.15
CA ALA A 159 13.21 8.83 3.29
C ALA A 159 14.34 9.78 2.86
N GLU A 160 14.33 11.01 3.37
CA GLU A 160 15.38 12.01 3.12
C GLU A 160 16.65 11.73 3.93
N LYS A 161 16.49 11.08 5.08
CA LYS A 161 17.57 10.71 6.00
C LYS A 161 17.67 9.20 6.09
N SER A 162 18.91 8.72 6.24
CA SER A 162 19.18 7.34 6.61
C SER A 162 18.70 7.04 8.03
N MET A 163 18.50 5.76 8.34
CA MET A 163 18.13 5.33 9.69
C MET A 163 19.21 5.71 10.71
N ASP A 164 20.48 5.66 10.32
CA ASP A 164 21.61 6.05 11.18
C ASP A 164 21.55 7.53 11.54
N GLU A 165 21.21 8.39 10.59
CA GLU A 165 21.01 9.82 10.85
C GLU A 165 19.84 10.06 11.80
N VAL A 166 18.70 9.39 11.59
CA VAL A 166 17.53 9.49 12.48
C VAL A 166 17.88 9.00 13.89
N ALA A 167 18.56 7.86 14.00
CA ALA A 167 18.97 7.25 15.26
C ALA A 167 20.02 8.07 16.03
N SER A 168 20.79 8.92 15.34
CA SER A 168 21.78 9.81 15.96
C SER A 168 21.18 11.02 16.68
N THR A 169 19.89 11.32 16.45
CA THR A 169 19.22 12.49 17.01
C THR A 169 19.05 12.43 18.53
N LYS A 170 18.93 13.60 19.18
CA LYS A 170 18.73 13.67 20.63
C LYS A 170 17.36 13.13 21.02
N GLU A 171 16.36 13.39 20.18
CA GLU A 171 14.97 12.98 20.31
C GLU A 171 14.86 11.45 20.31
N TRP A 172 15.55 10.81 19.37
CA TRP A 172 15.64 9.36 19.30
C TRP A 172 16.27 8.76 20.56
N ARG A 173 17.42 9.31 20.98
CA ARG A 173 18.10 8.85 22.21
C ARG A 173 17.18 8.94 23.43
N LYS A 174 16.47 10.06 23.58
CA LYS A 174 15.49 10.26 24.66
C LYS A 174 14.36 9.24 24.62
N GLY A 175 13.76 9.00 23.45
CA GLY A 175 12.66 8.05 23.32
C GLY A 175 13.08 6.60 23.54
N MET A 176 14.29 6.22 23.09
CA MET A 176 14.84 4.89 23.41
C MET A 176 15.14 4.72 24.90
N GLN A 177 15.60 5.76 25.59
CA GLN A 177 15.77 5.74 27.05
C GLN A 177 14.42 5.57 27.76
N TRP A 178 13.36 6.24 27.31
CA TRP A 178 12.00 5.99 27.80
C TRP A 178 11.55 4.55 27.59
N ALA A 179 11.81 3.99 26.41
CA ALA A 179 11.45 2.60 26.12
C ALA A 179 12.14 1.61 27.07
N VAL A 180 13.41 1.83 27.42
CA VAL A 180 14.14 1.01 28.40
C VAL A 180 13.48 1.07 29.79
N LEU A 181 13.12 2.27 30.26
CA LEU A 181 12.46 2.43 31.57
C LEU A 181 11.12 1.70 31.63
N ILE A 182 10.31 1.86 30.57
CA ILE A 182 9.01 1.17 30.45
C ILE A 182 9.20 -0.35 30.46
N GLN A 183 10.21 -0.87 29.74
CA GLN A 183 10.51 -2.30 29.69
C GLN A 183 11.03 -2.84 31.04
N ALA A 184 11.76 -2.02 31.80
CA ALA A 184 12.22 -2.37 33.15
C ALA A 184 11.07 -2.39 34.19
N GLY A 185 9.89 -1.89 33.83
CA GLY A 185 8.75 -1.78 34.73
C GLY A 185 8.85 -0.58 35.68
N ASP A 186 9.77 0.34 35.42
CA ASP A 186 9.89 1.60 36.16
C ASP A 186 8.76 2.55 35.74
N ASP A 187 8.27 3.36 36.69
CA ASP A 187 7.29 4.41 36.41
C ASP A 187 8.01 5.56 35.69
N PRO A 188 7.76 5.75 34.38
CA PRO A 188 8.44 6.80 33.62
C PRO A 188 8.15 8.20 34.20
N PHE A 189 7.03 8.40 34.87
CA PHE A 189 6.65 9.70 35.43
C PHE A 189 7.34 10.03 36.76
N LYS A 190 8.14 9.11 37.32
CA LYS A 190 9.00 9.34 38.49
C LYS A 190 10.47 9.55 38.14
N PHE A 191 10.80 9.56 36.86
CA PHE A 191 12.15 9.73 36.35
C PHE A 191 12.56 11.20 36.29
N ASP A 192 13.69 11.55 36.92
CA ASP A 192 14.23 12.91 36.95
C ASP A 192 15.43 13.07 36.00
N TRP A 193 15.27 13.89 34.96
CA TRP A 193 16.23 14.04 33.87
C TRP A 193 17.59 14.63 34.31
N PRO A 194 17.64 15.73 35.09
CA PRO A 194 18.88 16.26 35.64
C PRO A 194 19.66 15.25 36.50
N SER A 195 18.98 14.46 37.34
CA SER A 195 19.65 13.50 38.22
C SER A 195 20.31 12.34 37.46
N TRP A 196 19.72 11.92 36.32
CA TRP A 196 20.29 10.83 35.51
C TRP A 196 21.48 11.29 34.66
N GLU A 197 21.42 12.48 34.04
CA GLU A 197 22.55 13.04 33.28
C GLU A 197 23.79 13.24 34.18
N ALA A 198 23.59 13.58 35.45
CA ALA A 198 24.66 13.71 36.44
C ALA A 198 25.29 12.37 36.88
N GLY A 199 24.55 11.26 36.80
CA GLY A 199 25.02 9.92 37.16
C GLY A 199 25.57 9.09 36.00
N SER A 200 25.45 9.58 34.77
CA SER A 200 25.86 8.90 33.53
C SER A 200 27.16 9.44 32.93
N ALA A 201 27.87 10.29 33.68
CA ALA A 201 29.15 10.90 33.32
C ALA A 201 30.35 10.11 33.85
#